data_AF-A0A522VF39-F1
#
_entry.id   AF-A0A522VF39-F1
#
_cell.length_a   1.000
_cell.length_b   1.000
_cell.length_c   1.000
_cell.angle_alpha   90.00
_cell.angle_beta   90.00
_cell.angle_gamma   90.00
#
_symmetry.space_group_name_H-M   'P 1'
#
loop_
_entity.id
_entity.type
_entity.pdbx_description
1 polymer ?
#
loop_
_entity_poly.entity_id
_entity_poly.type
_entity_poly.pdbx_seq_one_letter_code
_entity_poly.pdbx_strand_id
1 'polypeptide(L)'
;MAFIPAEIIYRLSQTRTRTGTNGGLMSASVLQAAQGSMEADFTDDERTTGITVWHKLFVHAAKNANATPFLNPYVALQLPSPGNTRVLMAAGTARDTQSGLAPTRYYGAGLMAVAATAGATTIYVDTEGGSPDGIFQPGDSLYLSDGVNSEKATLTGAAITWVGQRATLNLTAGLIHDYAANTADATDLSETVQGLPTTSGRKPVTVSSRLSGGGASLAPSVSNWVETSAAGTYNEASYPLTLNNLATIEQDWTLTFTGPTTISLSGHSLGTLYTGGSINNTQAPTNPDYAIPYFSLNPAGFGGTWQAGDTITWTTRAAALPFWIKIIVPPNMAAFGQMDGLLLRAWGE
;
A
#
# COMPACT_ATOMS: atom_id res chain seq x y z
N MET A 1 18.91 5.95 -8.90
CA MET A 1 18.78 6.93 -7.80
C MET A 1 17.73 6.38 -6.85
N ALA A 2 18.01 6.32 -5.55
CA ALA A 2 17.01 5.89 -4.57
C ALA A 2 15.96 7.00 -4.37
N PHE A 3 14.71 6.63 -4.15
CA PHE A 3 13.64 7.56 -3.81
C PHE A 3 13.89 8.15 -2.41
N ILE A 4 13.71 9.47 -2.26
CA ILE A 4 13.76 10.11 -0.94
C ILE A 4 12.38 10.01 -0.25
N PRO A 5 12.30 9.96 1.09
CA PRO A 5 11.03 9.76 1.79
C PRO A 5 9.94 10.79 1.47
N ALA A 6 10.30 11.99 1.01
CA ALA A 6 9.37 13.05 0.61
C ALA A 6 8.73 12.86 -0.78
N GLU A 7 9.09 11.80 -1.53
CA GLU A 7 8.53 11.46 -2.85
C GLU A 7 7.47 10.34 -2.78
N ILE A 8 7.44 9.59 -1.67
CA ILE A 8 6.49 8.53 -1.38
C ILE A 8 5.31 9.17 -0.66
N ILE A 9 4.09 8.92 -1.13
CA ILE A 9 2.87 9.37 -0.46
C ILE A 9 1.87 8.23 -0.31
N TYR A 10 1.09 8.27 0.76
CA TYR A 10 -0.08 7.42 0.93
C TYR A 10 -1.30 8.11 0.31
N ARG A 11 -1.99 7.44 -0.60
CA ARG A 11 -3.25 7.90 -1.18
C ARG A 11 -4.43 7.10 -0.66
N LEU A 12 -5.55 7.80 -0.56
CA LEU A 12 -6.82 7.29 -0.06
C LEU A 12 -7.58 6.57 -1.19
N SER A 13 -8.42 5.61 -0.84
CA SER A 13 -9.36 5.01 -1.79
C SER A 13 -10.47 5.98 -2.21
N GLN A 14 -11.04 5.71 -3.39
CA GLN A 14 -12.17 6.44 -3.98
C GLN A 14 -13.41 6.41 -3.07
N THR A 15 -13.75 5.22 -2.55
CA THR A 15 -14.82 5.06 -1.55
C THR A 15 -14.22 4.86 -0.17
N ARG A 16 -14.71 5.60 0.82
CA ARG A 16 -14.35 5.50 2.24
C ARG A 16 -15.62 5.47 3.07
N THR A 17 -15.94 4.32 3.64
CA THR A 17 -17.14 4.07 4.47
C THR A 17 -16.84 3.00 5.50
N ARG A 18 -17.64 2.89 6.58
CA ARG A 18 -17.61 1.73 7.50
C ARG A 18 -18.43 0.53 6.99
N THR A 19 -18.61 0.40 5.67
CA THR A 19 -19.49 -0.59 5.01
C THR A 19 -18.76 -1.41 3.95
N GLY A 20 -19.36 -2.50 3.45
CA GLY A 20 -18.74 -3.37 2.43
C GLY A 20 -18.34 -2.69 1.12
N THR A 21 -18.89 -1.50 0.80
CA THR A 21 -18.55 -0.71 -0.40
C THR A 21 -17.26 0.11 -0.27
N ASN A 22 -16.68 0.18 0.93
CA ASN A 22 -15.39 0.81 1.21
C ASN A 22 -14.27 0.25 0.30
N GLY A 23 -13.29 1.08 -0.06
CA GLY A 23 -12.20 0.71 -0.97
C GLY A 23 -12.45 1.17 -2.42
N GLY A 24 -12.27 0.28 -3.38
CA GLY A 24 -12.27 0.61 -4.81
C GLY A 24 -10.93 1.16 -5.30
N LEU A 25 -10.96 2.06 -6.29
CA LEU A 25 -9.77 2.62 -6.96
C LEU A 25 -8.98 3.58 -6.06
N MET A 26 -7.76 3.92 -6.48
CA MET A 26 -6.94 4.98 -5.87
C MET A 26 -7.51 6.36 -6.24
N SER A 27 -7.54 7.29 -5.27
CA SER A 27 -8.02 8.67 -5.49
C SER A 27 -6.89 9.70 -5.64
N ALA A 28 -7.28 10.89 -6.12
CA ALA A 28 -6.45 12.09 -6.08
C ALA A 28 -6.04 12.52 -4.66
N SER A 29 -6.79 12.12 -3.63
CA SER A 29 -6.59 12.56 -2.25
C SER A 29 -5.42 11.85 -1.57
N VAL A 30 -4.53 12.66 -1.02
CA VAL A 30 -3.39 12.22 -0.20
C VAL A 30 -3.83 12.12 1.26
N LEU A 31 -3.40 11.07 1.96
CA LEU A 31 -3.53 10.99 3.41
C LEU A 31 -2.63 12.05 4.04
N GLN A 32 -3.21 12.99 4.78
CA GLN A 32 -2.45 14.01 5.50
C GLN A 32 -1.91 13.45 6.83
N ALA A 33 -0.80 14.01 7.31
CA ALA A 33 -0.21 13.67 8.60
C ALA A 33 -0.90 14.40 9.78
N ALA A 34 -2.19 14.72 9.64
CA ALA A 34 -2.96 15.43 10.66
C ALA A 34 -3.69 14.43 11.57
N GLN A 35 -3.86 14.81 12.84
CA GLN A 35 -4.65 14.10 13.84
C GLN A 35 -6.05 13.75 13.26
N GLY A 36 -6.52 12.51 13.45
CA GLY A 36 -7.81 12.05 12.92
C GLY A 36 -7.86 11.69 11.43
N SER A 37 -6.77 11.81 10.65
CA SER A 37 -6.80 11.55 9.19
C SER A 37 -7.13 10.09 8.79
N MET A 38 -7.02 9.14 9.73
CA MET A 38 -7.70 7.84 9.68
C MET A 38 -8.32 7.56 11.05
N GLU A 39 -9.54 8.06 11.25
CA GLU A 39 -10.50 7.68 12.29
C GLU A 39 -9.90 7.38 13.68
N ALA A 40 -9.39 8.43 14.33
CA ALA A 40 -8.97 8.38 15.74
C ALA A 40 -10.15 8.39 16.74
N ASP A 41 -11.32 8.87 16.30
CA ASP A 41 -12.51 9.06 17.13
C ASP A 41 -13.48 7.87 16.97
N PHE A 42 -13.46 6.95 17.94
CA PHE A 42 -14.46 5.89 18.10
C PHE A 42 -15.51 6.33 19.12
N THR A 43 -16.80 6.12 18.82
CA THR A 43 -17.87 6.52 19.75
C THR A 43 -17.86 5.67 21.02
N ASP A 44 -18.48 6.17 22.09
CA ASP A 44 -18.61 5.47 23.35
C ASP A 44 -19.35 4.12 23.18
N ASP A 45 -20.35 4.08 22.30
CA ASP A 45 -21.06 2.85 21.91
C ASP A 45 -20.15 1.86 21.17
N GLU A 46 -19.29 2.35 20.26
CA GLU A 46 -18.34 1.52 19.50
C GLU A 46 -17.21 0.98 20.39
N ARG A 47 -16.73 1.75 21.37
CA ARG A 47 -15.74 1.30 22.36
C ARG A 47 -16.35 0.36 23.40
N THR A 48 -17.63 0.53 23.73
CA THR A 48 -18.38 -0.40 24.60
C THR A 48 -18.64 -1.73 23.90
N THR A 49 -19.16 -1.69 22.67
CA THR A 49 -19.57 -2.88 21.89
C THR A 49 -18.39 -3.60 21.23
N GLY A 50 -17.33 -2.87 20.92
CA GLY A 50 -16.26 -3.31 20.03
C GLY A 50 -16.64 -3.09 18.55
N ILE A 51 -15.65 -2.77 17.72
CA ILE A 51 -15.82 -2.58 16.26
C ILE A 51 -14.58 -3.04 15.49
N THR A 52 -14.76 -3.45 14.23
CA THR A 52 -13.65 -3.61 13.27
C THR A 52 -13.85 -2.66 12.10
N VAL A 53 -12.93 -1.72 11.95
CA VAL A 53 -12.88 -0.77 10.84
C VAL A 53 -11.79 -1.18 9.84
N TRP A 54 -12.01 -0.87 8.56
CA TRP A 54 -11.02 -1.09 7.51
C TRP A 54 -10.75 0.20 6.75
N HIS A 55 -9.50 0.40 6.34
CA HIS A 55 -9.11 1.49 5.45
C HIS A 55 -8.28 0.95 4.30
N LYS A 56 -8.61 1.33 3.07
CA LYS A 56 -7.80 1.02 1.90
C LYS A 56 -6.88 2.19 1.58
N LEU A 57 -5.59 1.90 1.46
CA LEU A 57 -4.55 2.86 1.12
C LEU A 57 -3.71 2.36 -0.05
N PHE A 58 -2.99 3.30 -0.64
CA PHE A 58 -2.08 3.08 -1.77
C PHE A 58 -0.75 3.77 -1.48
N VAL A 59 0.36 3.03 -1.45
CA VAL A 59 1.71 3.63 -1.48
C VAL A 59 2.00 4.04 -2.91
N HIS A 60 2.15 5.33 -3.21
CA HIS A 60 2.33 5.85 -4.57
C HIS A 60 3.60 6.70 -4.68
N ALA A 61 4.46 6.35 -5.64
CA ALA A 61 5.69 7.03 -6.05
C ALA A 61 5.47 8.38 -6.79
N ALA A 62 4.70 9.29 -6.17
CA ALA A 62 3.99 10.38 -6.85
C ALA A 62 4.84 11.57 -7.34
N LYS A 63 6.09 11.75 -6.86
CA LYS A 63 6.93 12.90 -7.31
C LYS A 63 7.93 12.59 -8.42
N ASN A 64 8.09 11.32 -8.80
CA ASN A 64 9.04 10.96 -9.85
C ASN A 64 8.43 11.17 -11.24
N ALA A 65 8.62 12.37 -11.79
CA ALA A 65 8.16 12.75 -13.13
C ALA A 65 8.89 11.99 -14.27
N ASN A 66 10.03 11.35 -13.98
CA ASN A 66 10.93 10.73 -14.96
C ASN A 66 10.72 9.22 -15.10
N ALA A 67 9.54 8.72 -14.74
CA ALA A 67 9.13 7.31 -14.80
C ALA A 67 10.11 6.31 -14.15
N THR A 68 10.99 6.75 -13.25
CA THR A 68 11.97 5.85 -12.64
C THR A 68 11.23 4.91 -11.68
N PRO A 69 11.43 3.58 -11.77
CA PRO A 69 10.67 2.63 -10.95
C PRO A 69 11.07 2.76 -9.48
N PHE A 70 10.07 2.78 -8.59
CA PHE A 70 10.29 2.70 -7.15
C PHE A 70 10.51 1.23 -6.77
N LEU A 71 11.79 0.86 -6.72
CA LEU A 71 12.24 -0.52 -6.56
C LEU A 71 11.75 -1.14 -5.25
N ASN A 72 11.34 -2.41 -5.30
CA ASN A 72 10.99 -3.23 -4.15
C ASN A 72 10.18 -2.50 -3.05
N PRO A 73 8.98 -1.98 -3.38
CA PRO A 73 8.13 -1.25 -2.45
C PRO A 73 7.70 -2.15 -1.30
N TYR A 74 7.45 -1.55 -0.15
CA TYR A 74 6.86 -2.24 0.97
C TYR A 74 6.30 -1.24 1.98
N VAL A 75 5.55 -1.75 2.94
CA VAL A 75 5.00 -0.99 4.06
C VAL A 75 5.09 -1.79 5.36
N ALA A 76 5.34 -1.08 6.46
CA ALA A 76 5.39 -1.60 7.83
C ALA A 76 4.63 -0.64 8.77
N LEU A 77 3.94 -1.19 9.77
CA LEU A 77 3.53 -0.40 10.93
C LEU A 77 4.78 0.03 11.69
N GLN A 78 4.89 1.30 12.06
CA GLN A 78 6.08 1.83 12.75
C GLN A 78 6.06 1.52 14.26
N LEU A 79 4.87 1.35 14.83
CA LEU A 79 4.56 1.01 16.21
C LEU A 79 3.29 0.13 16.23
N PRO A 80 3.08 -0.71 17.26
CA PRO A 80 1.75 -1.21 17.60
C PRO A 80 0.85 -0.07 18.10
N SER A 81 -0.43 -0.35 18.25
CA SER A 81 -1.48 0.60 18.64
C SER A 81 -1.41 0.93 20.14
N PRO A 82 -1.82 2.14 20.56
CA PRO A 82 -2.10 2.40 21.97
C PRO A 82 -3.36 1.65 22.44
N GLY A 83 -3.38 1.30 23.73
CA GLY A 83 -4.63 1.08 24.47
C GLY A 83 -5.43 -0.19 24.11
N ASN A 84 -4.78 -1.29 23.75
CA ASN A 84 -5.44 -2.56 23.37
C ASN A 84 -6.36 -2.48 22.13
N THR A 85 -6.36 -1.35 21.42
CA THR A 85 -6.68 -1.35 19.97
C THR A 85 -5.67 -2.24 19.28
N ARG A 86 -6.06 -2.86 18.16
CA ARG A 86 -5.19 -3.77 17.43
C ARG A 86 -5.19 -3.49 15.94
N VAL A 87 -4.04 -3.06 15.41
CA VAL A 87 -3.88 -2.68 14.01
C VAL A 87 -3.12 -3.74 13.23
N LEU A 88 -3.69 -4.13 12.09
CA LEU A 88 -3.11 -5.06 11.13
C LEU A 88 -3.11 -4.47 9.73
N MET A 89 -2.26 -4.98 8.87
CA MET A 89 -2.31 -4.73 7.43
C MET A 89 -2.57 -6.02 6.65
N ALA A 90 -3.16 -5.90 5.47
CA ALA A 90 -3.36 -6.99 4.52
C ALA A 90 -2.99 -6.52 3.10
N ALA A 91 -2.51 -7.44 2.26
CA ALA A 91 -2.34 -7.14 0.84
C ALA A 91 -3.70 -6.84 0.20
N GLY A 92 -3.73 -5.84 -0.69
CA GLY A 92 -4.90 -5.50 -1.48
C GLY A 92 -4.64 -5.63 -2.98
N THR A 93 -5.67 -5.36 -3.76
CA THR A 93 -5.64 -5.21 -5.21
C THR A 93 -6.04 -3.77 -5.57
N ALA A 94 -5.80 -3.35 -6.81
CA ALA A 94 -6.12 -1.98 -7.21
C ALA A 94 -7.64 -1.66 -7.18
N ARG A 95 -8.52 -2.69 -7.16
CA ARG A 95 -9.97 -2.54 -7.33
C ARG A 95 -10.85 -3.14 -6.22
N ASP A 96 -10.33 -3.98 -5.34
CA ASP A 96 -11.15 -4.61 -4.30
C ASP A 96 -11.85 -3.61 -3.37
N THR A 97 -12.97 -4.06 -2.83
CA THR A 97 -13.77 -3.42 -1.80
C THR A 97 -13.80 -4.32 -0.55
N GLN A 98 -14.16 -3.75 0.60
CA GLN A 98 -14.22 -4.46 1.89
C GLN A 98 -15.14 -5.71 1.85
N SER A 99 -16.17 -5.71 1.00
CA SER A 99 -17.05 -6.86 0.75
C SER A 99 -16.38 -8.04 0.03
N GLY A 100 -15.34 -7.79 -0.77
CA GLY A 100 -14.57 -8.81 -1.49
C GLY A 100 -13.24 -9.18 -0.82
N LEU A 101 -12.97 -8.60 0.36
CA LEU A 101 -11.69 -8.69 1.03
C LEU A 101 -11.60 -9.96 1.90
N ALA A 102 -10.80 -10.93 1.45
CA ALA A 102 -10.55 -12.19 2.18
C ALA A 102 -9.04 -12.42 2.40
N PRO A 103 -8.40 -11.74 3.37
CA PRO A 103 -6.95 -11.85 3.57
C PRO A 103 -6.53 -13.21 4.13
N THR A 104 -5.66 -13.90 3.40
CA THR A 104 -4.97 -15.12 3.86
C THR A 104 -3.72 -14.83 4.70
N ARG A 105 -3.28 -13.56 4.74
CA ARG A 105 -2.06 -13.08 5.39
C ARG A 105 -2.35 -11.72 6.04
N TYR A 106 -2.08 -11.60 7.34
CA TYR A 106 -2.02 -10.32 8.05
C TYR A 106 -0.58 -9.97 8.40
N TYR A 107 -0.22 -8.71 8.26
CA TYR A 107 1.04 -8.14 8.71
C TYR A 107 0.77 -7.23 9.91
N GLY A 108 1.72 -7.11 10.84
CA GLY A 108 1.57 -6.29 12.04
C GLY A 108 2.91 -5.85 12.64
N ALA A 109 2.82 -5.32 13.86
CA ALA A 109 3.96 -4.94 14.69
C ALA A 109 3.88 -5.64 16.05
N GLY A 110 5.02 -5.69 16.74
CA GLY A 110 5.14 -6.04 18.14
C GLY A 110 6.33 -5.33 18.78
N LEU A 111 6.45 -5.46 20.10
CA LEU A 111 7.52 -4.85 20.88
C LEU A 111 8.60 -5.87 21.21
N MET A 112 9.87 -5.47 21.12
CA MET A 112 11.00 -6.30 21.58
C MET A 112 10.84 -6.60 23.09
N ALA A 113 10.69 -7.87 23.44
CA ALA A 113 10.36 -8.33 24.78
C ALA A 113 11.59 -8.69 25.63
N VAL A 114 12.71 -8.98 24.98
CA VAL A 114 14.00 -9.34 25.59
C VAL A 114 15.10 -8.63 24.81
N ALA A 115 16.11 -8.10 25.50
CA ALA A 115 17.20 -7.39 24.85
C ALA A 115 17.99 -8.34 23.93
N ALA A 116 18.28 -7.89 22.72
CA ALA A 116 19.03 -8.61 21.71
C ALA A 116 20.28 -7.80 21.33
N THR A 117 21.46 -8.40 21.40
CA THR A 117 22.70 -7.74 20.99
C THR A 117 22.89 -7.81 19.48
N ALA A 118 23.81 -7.01 18.95
CA ALA A 118 24.40 -7.26 17.64
C ALA A 118 24.89 -8.73 17.55
N GLY A 119 24.70 -9.35 16.40
CA GLY A 119 24.95 -10.77 16.15
C GLY A 119 23.85 -11.74 16.61
N ALA A 120 22.84 -11.30 17.37
CA ALA A 120 21.77 -12.19 17.85
C ALA A 120 20.91 -12.72 16.68
N THR A 121 20.73 -14.04 16.61
CA THR A 121 19.92 -14.73 15.58
C THR A 121 18.54 -15.19 16.09
N THR A 122 18.21 -14.93 17.36
CA THR A 122 16.89 -15.19 17.95
C THR A 122 16.43 -13.94 18.70
N ILE A 123 15.20 -13.51 18.45
CA ILE A 123 14.57 -12.37 19.12
C ILE A 123 13.20 -12.77 19.68
N TYR A 124 12.76 -12.06 20.72
CA TYR A 124 11.50 -12.29 21.41
C TYR A 124 10.63 -11.05 21.26
N VAL A 125 9.40 -11.22 20.78
CA VAL A 125 8.51 -10.10 20.43
C VAL A 125 7.13 -10.33 21.02
N ASP A 126 6.64 -9.37 21.82
CA ASP A 126 5.28 -9.38 22.36
C ASP A 126 4.33 -8.63 21.43
N THR A 127 3.10 -9.13 21.29
CA THR A 127 2.13 -8.68 20.28
C THR A 127 0.71 -8.65 20.85
N GLU A 128 -0.11 -7.68 20.41
CA GLU A 128 -1.48 -7.39 20.89
C GLU A 128 -2.52 -8.52 20.71
N GLY A 129 -2.14 -9.67 20.14
CA GLY A 129 -3.06 -10.78 19.86
C GLY A 129 -2.43 -12.17 19.89
N GLY A 130 -1.10 -12.29 19.82
CA GLY A 130 -0.42 -13.58 19.86
C GLY A 130 -0.64 -14.42 18.59
N SER A 131 -0.72 -15.74 18.78
CA SER A 131 -0.64 -16.73 17.70
C SER A 131 -1.77 -16.79 16.64
N PRO A 132 -3.05 -16.46 16.89
CA PRO A 132 -4.13 -16.83 15.96
C PRO A 132 -4.11 -16.04 14.64
N ASP A 133 -3.50 -14.86 14.62
CA ASP A 133 -3.41 -14.00 13.43
C ASP A 133 -2.14 -14.19 12.61
N GLY A 134 -1.15 -14.91 13.16
CA GLY A 134 0.10 -15.26 12.49
C GLY A 134 0.84 -14.07 11.87
N ILE A 135 0.91 -12.92 12.55
CA ILE A 135 1.45 -11.68 11.96
C ILE A 135 2.91 -11.80 11.50
N PHE A 136 3.66 -12.75 12.06
CA PHE A 136 4.96 -13.20 11.57
C PHE A 136 4.82 -14.60 10.94
N GLN A 137 5.39 -14.80 9.75
CA GLN A 137 5.46 -16.09 9.05
C GLN A 137 6.89 -16.42 8.59
N PRO A 138 7.26 -17.71 8.47
CA PRO A 138 8.60 -18.12 8.03
C PRO A 138 8.94 -17.52 6.65
N GLY A 139 10.13 -16.93 6.51
CA GLY A 139 10.54 -16.22 5.30
C GLY A 139 10.13 -14.74 5.21
N ASP A 140 9.32 -14.20 6.13
CA ASP A 140 9.02 -12.75 6.17
C ASP A 140 10.32 -11.93 6.29
N SER A 141 10.39 -10.80 5.58
CA SER A 141 11.32 -9.74 5.96
C SER A 141 10.70 -8.89 7.07
N LEU A 142 11.50 -8.63 8.10
CA LEU A 142 11.15 -7.76 9.23
C LEU A 142 11.80 -6.39 9.09
N TYR A 143 11.23 -5.44 9.80
CA TYR A 143 11.84 -4.16 10.15
C TYR A 143 12.02 -4.09 11.66
N LEU A 144 13.19 -3.63 12.11
CA LEU A 144 13.49 -3.36 13.52
C LEU A 144 13.85 -1.89 13.69
N SER A 145 13.43 -1.27 14.78
CA SER A 145 13.61 0.17 15.01
C SER A 145 13.49 0.56 16.47
N ASP A 146 14.50 1.25 17.04
CA ASP A 146 14.43 1.93 18.33
C ASP A 146 14.24 3.46 18.20
N GLY A 147 13.96 3.92 16.98
CA GLY A 147 13.78 5.33 16.64
C GLY A 147 15.09 6.09 16.38
N VAL A 148 16.26 5.48 16.62
CA VAL A 148 17.59 5.99 16.25
C VAL A 148 18.23 5.06 15.24
N ASN A 149 18.35 3.79 15.59
CA ASN A 149 18.82 2.70 14.75
C ASN A 149 17.64 1.99 14.10
N SER A 150 17.77 1.63 12.82
CA SER A 150 16.77 0.81 12.14
C SER A 150 17.40 -0.12 11.11
N GLU A 151 17.00 -1.39 11.11
CA GLU A 151 17.53 -2.42 10.22
C GLU A 151 16.44 -3.36 9.68
N LYS A 152 16.88 -4.28 8.82
CA LYS A 152 16.05 -5.31 8.19
C LYS A 152 16.57 -6.67 8.64
N ALA A 153 15.67 -7.56 9.05
CA ALA A 153 15.99 -8.97 9.25
C ALA A 153 15.12 -9.84 8.32
N THR A 154 15.42 -11.13 8.24
CA THR A 154 14.59 -12.11 7.53
C THR A 154 14.38 -13.31 8.44
N LEU A 155 13.13 -13.76 8.56
CA LEU A 155 12.79 -14.96 9.31
C LEU A 155 13.26 -16.21 8.58
N THR A 156 13.88 -17.12 9.31
CA THR A 156 14.20 -18.47 8.83
C THR A 156 12.93 -19.24 8.43
N GLY A 157 13.09 -20.31 7.65
CA GLY A 157 12.05 -21.30 7.41
C GLY A 157 11.69 -22.17 8.64
N ALA A 158 12.28 -21.91 9.81
CA ALA A 158 12.02 -22.67 11.03
C ALA A 158 10.74 -22.21 11.73
N ALA A 159 10.17 -23.06 12.58
CA ALA A 159 8.92 -22.79 13.26
C ALA A 159 9.01 -21.58 14.21
N ILE A 160 8.18 -20.56 13.94
CA ILE A 160 7.91 -19.47 14.88
C ILE A 160 7.13 -20.07 16.06
N THR A 161 7.69 -19.96 17.27
CA THR A 161 7.08 -20.54 18.47
C THR A 161 6.38 -19.46 19.27
N TRP A 162 5.09 -19.66 19.55
CA TRP A 162 4.26 -18.72 20.30
C TRP A 162 4.01 -19.22 21.72
N VAL A 163 4.13 -18.31 22.70
CA VAL A 163 3.73 -18.52 24.10
C VAL A 163 2.81 -17.36 24.49
N GLY A 164 1.50 -17.58 24.33
CA GLY A 164 0.51 -16.51 24.48
C GLY A 164 0.73 -15.40 23.46
N GLN A 165 1.00 -14.18 23.95
CA GLN A 165 1.28 -12.99 23.13
C GLN A 165 2.72 -12.93 22.58
N ARG A 166 3.64 -13.76 23.11
CA ARG A 166 5.06 -13.73 22.78
C ARG A 166 5.42 -14.65 21.61
N ALA A 167 5.97 -14.08 20.55
CA ALA A 167 6.66 -14.81 19.48
C ALA A 167 8.14 -14.99 19.82
N THR A 168 8.65 -16.20 19.59
CA THR A 168 10.10 -16.47 19.45
C THR A 168 10.41 -16.55 17.96
N LEU A 169 11.25 -15.63 17.48
CA LEU A 169 11.55 -15.42 16.06
C LEU A 169 13.03 -15.74 15.79
N ASN A 170 13.28 -16.61 14.81
CA ASN A 170 14.63 -17.03 14.43
C ASN A 170 15.03 -16.43 13.08
N LEU A 171 16.15 -15.71 13.05
CA LEU A 171 16.63 -14.87 11.94
C LEU A 171 17.68 -15.61 11.09
N THR A 172 17.70 -15.36 9.78
CA THR A 172 18.68 -15.97 8.85
C THR A 172 20.10 -15.44 9.01
N ALA A 173 20.25 -14.29 9.67
CA ALA A 173 21.51 -13.63 9.98
C ALA A 173 21.38 -12.94 11.34
N GLY A 174 22.51 -12.64 12.00
CA GLY A 174 22.51 -11.89 13.25
C GLY A 174 22.18 -10.41 13.04
N LEU A 175 21.59 -9.77 14.05
CA LEU A 175 21.30 -8.33 14.03
C LEU A 175 22.56 -7.47 13.85
N ILE A 176 22.41 -6.27 13.28
CA ILE A 176 23.48 -5.29 13.10
C ILE A 176 23.67 -4.44 14.38
N HIS A 177 22.59 -4.08 15.07
CA HIS A 177 22.60 -3.19 16.23
C HIS A 177 22.14 -3.88 17.53
N ASP A 178 22.53 -3.30 18.68
CA ASP A 178 21.99 -3.66 19.99
C ASP A 178 20.59 -3.05 20.21
N TYR A 179 19.61 -3.90 20.49
CA TYR A 179 18.23 -3.54 20.77
C TYR A 179 17.85 -3.89 22.22
N ALA A 180 17.37 -2.88 22.96
CA ALA A 180 16.89 -3.07 24.32
C ALA A 180 15.54 -3.82 24.36
N ALA A 181 15.26 -4.48 25.49
CA ALA A 181 13.89 -4.86 25.83
C ALA A 181 13.05 -3.60 26.09
N ASN A 182 11.78 -3.64 25.74
CA ASN A 182 10.81 -2.67 26.22
C ASN A 182 10.38 -3.07 27.64
N THR A 183 10.76 -2.28 28.64
CA THR A 183 10.50 -2.57 30.05
C THR A 183 9.22 -1.89 30.55
N ALA A 184 8.08 -2.32 30.03
CA ALA A 184 6.73 -2.02 30.50
C ALA A 184 5.80 -3.21 30.17
N ASP A 185 4.68 -3.34 30.87
CA ASP A 185 3.79 -4.50 30.73
C ASP A 185 3.12 -4.56 29.35
N ALA A 186 3.03 -5.75 28.76
CA ALA A 186 2.38 -5.95 27.45
C ALA A 186 0.85 -5.73 27.48
N THR A 187 0.29 -5.44 28.66
CA THR A 187 -1.11 -5.06 28.88
C THR A 187 -1.32 -3.56 29.11
N ASP A 188 -0.25 -2.77 29.24
CA ASP A 188 -0.33 -1.32 29.40
C ASP A 188 0.36 -0.58 28.24
N LEU A 189 -0.27 -0.68 27.07
CA LEU A 189 -0.01 0.20 25.94
C LEU A 189 -0.82 1.51 26.04
N SER A 190 -1.37 1.86 27.22
CA SER A 190 -2.22 3.03 27.38
C SER A 190 -1.41 4.31 27.64
N GLU A 191 -1.69 5.35 26.84
CA GLU A 191 -1.15 6.73 26.82
C GLU A 191 0.39 6.91 26.74
N THR A 192 1.21 6.02 27.28
CA THR A 192 2.67 6.13 27.47
C THR A 192 3.50 5.88 26.19
N VAL A 193 2.87 5.99 25.01
CA VAL A 193 3.52 5.89 23.69
C VAL A 193 3.51 7.24 22.95
N GLN A 194 2.60 8.16 23.31
CA GLN A 194 2.44 9.46 22.64
C GLN A 194 2.96 10.63 23.51
N GLY A 195 4.26 10.93 23.39
CA GLY A 195 4.78 12.26 23.71
C GLY A 195 5.58 12.43 25.02
N LEU A 196 5.70 11.42 25.88
CA LEU A 196 6.63 11.47 27.01
C LEU A 196 8.05 11.04 26.58
N PRO A 197 9.11 11.75 27.00
CA PRO A 197 10.41 11.11 27.10
C PRO A 197 10.30 10.02 28.16
N THR A 198 10.75 8.80 27.85
CA THR A 198 11.19 7.89 28.92
C THR A 198 12.27 8.59 29.74
N THR A 199 12.53 8.15 30.98
CA THR A 199 13.60 8.75 31.83
C THR A 199 15.01 8.65 31.22
N SER A 200 15.14 7.98 30.07
CA SER A 200 16.35 7.84 29.25
C SER A 200 16.19 8.38 27.81
N GLY A 201 15.09 9.06 27.46
CA GLY A 201 14.84 9.68 26.15
C GLY A 201 14.66 8.72 24.95
N ARG A 202 14.56 7.41 25.19
CA ARG A 202 14.51 6.37 24.16
C ARG A 202 13.08 6.05 23.74
N LYS A 203 12.83 5.85 22.44
CA LYS A 203 11.57 5.33 21.89
C LYS A 203 11.51 3.80 22.03
N PRO A 204 10.31 3.19 22.09
CA PRO A 204 10.20 1.74 22.21
C PRO A 204 10.71 1.00 20.96
N VAL A 205 11.34 -0.14 21.17
CA VAL A 205 11.87 -0.99 20.10
C VAL A 205 10.74 -1.77 19.46
N THR A 206 10.44 -1.45 18.20
CA THR A 206 9.41 -2.13 17.41
C THR A 206 10.02 -3.16 16.46
N VAL A 207 9.34 -4.29 16.31
CA VAL A 207 9.61 -5.32 15.30
C VAL A 207 8.35 -5.54 14.47
N SER A 208 8.43 -5.30 13.16
CA SER A 208 7.27 -5.32 12.25
C SER A 208 7.49 -6.21 11.04
N SER A 209 6.49 -7.04 10.71
CA SER A 209 6.47 -7.81 9.46
C SER A 209 6.21 -6.87 8.28
N ARG A 210 6.99 -6.98 7.20
CA ARG A 210 6.90 -6.06 6.04
C ARG A 210 5.98 -6.62 4.96
N LEU A 211 4.91 -5.90 4.65
CA LEU A 211 4.07 -6.16 3.47
C LEU A 211 4.81 -5.63 2.24
N SER A 212 5.25 -6.51 1.33
CA SER A 212 5.94 -6.12 0.10
C SER A 212 5.02 -6.11 -1.12
N GLY A 213 5.40 -5.37 -2.17
CA GLY A 213 4.77 -5.46 -3.50
C GLY A 213 5.15 -6.73 -4.28
N GLY A 214 5.42 -7.85 -3.61
CA GLY A 214 5.80 -9.12 -4.24
C GLY A 214 7.17 -9.11 -4.95
N GLY A 215 8.07 -8.18 -4.59
CA GLY A 215 9.36 -8.00 -5.27
C GLY A 215 9.29 -7.33 -6.64
N ALA A 216 8.10 -6.92 -7.10
CA ALA A 216 7.94 -6.09 -8.28
C ALA A 216 8.22 -4.62 -7.92
N SER A 217 8.90 -3.87 -8.80
CA SER A 217 9.09 -2.43 -8.63
C SER A 217 7.82 -1.67 -9.00
N LEU A 218 7.46 -0.59 -8.28
CA LEU A 218 6.34 0.27 -8.71
C LEU A 218 6.74 1.11 -9.91
N ALA A 219 6.26 0.67 -11.06
CA ALA A 219 6.13 1.40 -12.30
C ALA A 219 4.69 1.25 -12.79
N PRO A 220 4.15 2.21 -13.56
CA PRO A 220 2.89 2.01 -14.25
C PRO A 220 3.10 0.98 -15.38
N SER A 221 2.09 0.19 -15.71
CA SER A 221 2.21 -0.88 -16.72
C SER A 221 0.97 -1.02 -17.58
N VAL A 222 1.13 -1.62 -18.76
CA VAL A 222 0.03 -2.06 -19.64
C VAL A 222 -0.11 -3.56 -19.54
N SER A 223 -1.35 -4.04 -19.59
CA SER A 223 -1.74 -5.44 -19.68
C SER A 223 -2.97 -5.58 -20.58
N ASN A 224 -3.28 -6.80 -21.04
CA ASN A 224 -4.50 -7.08 -21.78
C ASN A 224 -4.68 -6.27 -23.09
N TRP A 225 -3.61 -6.00 -23.83
CA TRP A 225 -3.72 -5.36 -25.15
C TRP A 225 -4.44 -6.31 -26.12
N VAL A 226 -5.54 -5.85 -26.73
CA VAL A 226 -6.34 -6.61 -27.69
C VAL A 226 -6.80 -5.69 -28.82
N GLU A 227 -6.57 -6.13 -30.06
CA GLU A 227 -7.04 -5.47 -31.26
C GLU A 227 -8.20 -6.26 -31.85
N THR A 228 -9.32 -5.57 -32.13
CA THR A 228 -10.50 -6.13 -32.79
C THR A 228 -10.71 -5.39 -34.10
N SER A 229 -10.05 -5.87 -35.15
CA SER A 229 -10.21 -5.43 -36.54
C SER A 229 -9.97 -6.61 -37.48
N ALA A 230 -10.47 -6.51 -38.71
CA ALA A 230 -10.16 -7.46 -39.78
C ALA A 230 -8.83 -7.16 -40.50
N ALA A 231 -8.32 -5.92 -40.43
CA ALA A 231 -7.17 -5.47 -41.22
C ALA A 231 -6.39 -4.28 -40.63
N GLY A 232 -6.84 -3.66 -39.54
CA GLY A 232 -6.07 -2.69 -38.77
C GLY A 232 -5.09 -3.39 -37.83
N THR A 233 -3.93 -2.77 -37.58
CA THR A 233 -2.93 -3.25 -36.62
C THR A 233 -2.30 -2.09 -35.84
N TYR A 234 -1.78 -2.35 -34.63
CA TYR A 234 -0.85 -1.44 -33.94
C TYR A 234 0.46 -2.17 -33.60
N ASN A 235 1.58 -1.43 -33.56
CA ASN A 235 2.93 -1.95 -33.27
C ASN A 235 3.38 -1.50 -31.87
N GLU A 236 2.95 -2.21 -30.84
CA GLU A 236 3.28 -1.94 -29.43
C GLU A 236 4.76 -2.20 -29.14
N ALA A 237 5.40 -3.10 -29.88
CA ALA A 237 6.82 -3.42 -29.71
C ALA A 237 7.76 -2.26 -30.08
N SER A 238 7.41 -1.47 -31.10
CA SER A 238 8.19 -0.31 -31.55
C SER A 238 7.64 1.02 -31.03
N TYR A 239 6.34 1.08 -30.74
CA TYR A 239 5.63 2.28 -30.29
C TYR A 239 4.78 2.02 -29.04
N PRO A 240 5.38 1.51 -27.94
CA PRO A 240 4.66 1.16 -26.73
C PRO A 240 3.95 2.38 -26.13
N LEU A 241 2.85 2.11 -25.41
CA LEU A 241 2.10 3.13 -24.71
C LEU A 241 2.99 3.83 -23.67
N THR A 242 3.20 5.13 -23.83
CA THR A 242 4.03 5.90 -22.89
C THR A 242 3.21 6.22 -21.64
N LEU A 243 3.67 5.76 -20.48
CA LEU A 243 3.00 5.93 -19.19
C LEU A 243 3.73 6.95 -18.31
N ASN A 244 3.08 7.39 -17.23
CA ASN A 244 3.63 8.33 -16.27
C ASN A 244 3.30 7.88 -14.83
N ASN A 245 4.30 7.82 -13.95
CA ASN A 245 4.12 7.31 -12.58
C ASN A 245 2.95 7.99 -11.85
N LEU A 246 2.87 9.32 -11.91
CA LEU A 246 1.88 10.13 -11.21
C LEU A 246 0.49 10.10 -11.88
N ALA A 247 0.44 10.21 -13.21
CA ALA A 247 -0.80 10.45 -13.94
C ALA A 247 -1.49 9.19 -14.48
N THR A 248 -0.77 8.08 -14.66
CA THR A 248 -1.38 6.80 -15.09
C THR A 248 -2.16 6.17 -13.94
N ILE A 249 -3.43 5.88 -14.21
CA ILE A 249 -4.37 5.28 -13.25
C ILE A 249 -4.60 3.79 -13.53
N GLU A 250 -5.19 3.10 -12.55
CA GLU A 250 -5.82 1.79 -12.76
C GLU A 250 -7.11 1.99 -13.60
N GLN A 251 -7.11 1.52 -14.84
CA GLN A 251 -8.22 1.72 -15.79
C GLN A 251 -8.20 0.69 -16.92
N ASP A 252 -9.38 0.32 -17.41
CA ASP A 252 -9.54 -0.38 -18.70
C ASP A 252 -10.01 0.62 -19.75
N TRP A 253 -9.30 0.66 -20.88
CA TRP A 253 -9.51 1.63 -21.94
C TRP A 253 -10.07 0.96 -23.18
N THR A 254 -10.90 1.71 -23.90
CA THR A 254 -11.41 1.34 -25.22
C THR A 254 -11.21 2.51 -26.18
N LEU A 255 -10.38 2.30 -27.19
CA LEU A 255 -10.34 3.13 -28.39
C LEU A 255 -11.27 2.47 -29.42
N THR A 256 -12.25 3.22 -29.93
CA THR A 256 -13.20 2.76 -30.95
C THR A 256 -13.07 3.61 -32.20
N PHE A 257 -12.98 2.96 -33.35
CA PHE A 257 -12.98 3.63 -34.65
C PHE A 257 -14.40 4.03 -35.05
N THR A 258 -14.57 5.31 -35.40
CA THR A 258 -15.81 5.87 -35.97
C THR A 258 -15.72 6.03 -37.49
N GLY A 259 -14.54 5.78 -38.06
CA GLY A 259 -14.18 5.83 -39.47
C GLY A 259 -12.72 5.44 -39.66
N PRO A 260 -12.19 5.39 -40.91
CA PRO A 260 -10.87 4.79 -41.17
C PRO A 260 -9.67 5.45 -40.48
N THR A 261 -9.80 6.71 -40.07
CA THR A 261 -8.77 7.45 -39.31
C THR A 261 -9.33 8.21 -38.10
N THR A 262 -10.64 8.12 -37.85
CA THR A 262 -11.35 8.88 -36.80
C THR A 262 -11.78 7.95 -35.67
N ILE A 263 -11.61 8.41 -34.42
CA ILE A 263 -11.75 7.58 -33.23
C ILE A 263 -12.45 8.31 -32.08
N SER A 264 -13.00 7.54 -31.15
CA SER A 264 -13.38 7.96 -29.80
C SER A 264 -12.65 7.13 -28.76
N LEU A 265 -12.35 7.73 -27.61
CA LEU A 265 -11.71 7.05 -26.48
C LEU A 265 -12.63 7.07 -25.26
N SER A 266 -12.78 5.93 -24.60
CA SER A 266 -13.38 5.80 -23.28
C SER A 266 -12.48 5.03 -22.30
N GLY A 267 -12.71 5.25 -21.01
CA GLY A 267 -12.17 4.45 -19.92
C GLY A 267 -13.32 3.95 -19.05
N HIS A 268 -13.29 2.69 -18.62
CA HIS A 268 -14.39 2.03 -17.91
C HIS A 268 -14.96 2.85 -16.73
N SER A 269 -14.10 3.43 -15.89
CA SER A 269 -14.53 4.28 -14.76
C SER A 269 -14.60 5.80 -15.06
N LEU A 270 -14.19 6.23 -16.26
CA LEU A 270 -14.19 7.65 -16.68
C LEU A 270 -15.29 7.99 -17.70
N GLY A 271 -15.92 7.00 -18.33
CA GLY A 271 -16.81 7.22 -19.47
C GLY A 271 -16.03 7.60 -20.73
N THR A 272 -16.66 8.35 -21.63
CA THR A 272 -16.02 8.84 -22.87
C THR A 272 -15.18 10.09 -22.59
N LEU A 273 -13.89 10.04 -22.93
CA LEU A 273 -12.97 11.17 -22.76
C LEU A 273 -13.04 12.14 -23.95
N TYR A 274 -13.19 11.62 -25.17
CA TYR A 274 -13.40 12.42 -26.38
C TYR A 274 -13.99 11.58 -27.53
N THR A 275 -14.56 12.29 -28.51
CA THR A 275 -14.98 11.76 -29.82
C THR A 275 -14.35 12.62 -30.92
N GLY A 276 -14.13 12.04 -32.11
CA GLY A 276 -13.54 12.77 -33.25
C GLY A 276 -12.03 13.00 -33.15
N GLY A 277 -11.31 12.22 -32.33
CA GLY A 277 -9.85 12.16 -32.42
C GLY A 277 -9.41 11.52 -33.74
N SER A 278 -8.12 11.63 -34.07
CA SER A 278 -7.57 11.02 -35.29
C SER A 278 -6.26 10.30 -35.04
N ILE A 279 -6.13 9.09 -35.58
CA ILE A 279 -4.95 8.21 -35.44
C ILE A 279 -3.66 8.82 -36.00
N ASN A 280 -3.75 9.86 -36.83
CA ASN A 280 -2.61 10.59 -37.37
C ASN A 280 -1.95 11.51 -36.32
N ASN A 281 -2.59 11.72 -35.17
CA ASN A 281 -2.11 12.53 -34.05
C ASN A 281 -1.75 11.65 -32.85
N THR A 282 -0.95 12.18 -31.92
CA THR A 282 -0.71 11.56 -30.61
C THR A 282 -1.98 11.56 -29.76
N GLN A 283 -2.42 10.40 -29.28
CA GLN A 283 -3.56 10.31 -28.36
C GLN A 283 -3.05 10.38 -26.93
N ALA A 284 -3.17 11.55 -26.31
CA ALA A 284 -2.66 11.84 -24.97
C ALA A 284 -3.74 12.49 -24.10
N PRO A 285 -4.75 11.72 -23.62
CA PRO A 285 -5.85 12.26 -22.83
C PRO A 285 -5.38 12.79 -21.47
N THR A 286 -5.64 14.08 -21.20
CA THR A 286 -5.22 14.76 -19.97
C THR A 286 -5.91 14.20 -18.72
N ASN A 287 -5.12 13.85 -17.70
CA ASN A 287 -5.61 13.64 -16.34
C ASN A 287 -5.81 15.01 -15.66
N PRO A 288 -7.05 15.40 -15.26
CA PRO A 288 -7.33 16.71 -14.68
C PRO A 288 -6.69 16.91 -13.30
N ASP A 289 -6.38 15.84 -12.56
CA ASP A 289 -5.76 15.94 -11.22
C ASP A 289 -4.34 16.50 -11.27
N TYR A 290 -3.65 16.36 -12.41
CA TYR A 290 -2.21 16.68 -12.57
C TYR A 290 -1.88 17.52 -13.81
N ALA A 291 -2.85 17.78 -14.69
CA ALA A 291 -2.65 18.40 -16.01
C ALA A 291 -1.62 17.67 -16.91
N ILE A 292 -1.43 16.37 -16.69
CA ILE A 292 -0.50 15.48 -17.41
C ILE A 292 -1.33 14.34 -18.03
N PRO A 293 -1.02 13.82 -19.23
CA PRO A 293 -1.79 12.72 -19.81
C PRO A 293 -1.80 11.44 -18.95
N TYR A 294 -2.94 10.73 -18.93
CA TYR A 294 -3.04 9.40 -18.32
C TYR A 294 -2.06 8.40 -18.95
N PHE A 295 -1.86 8.54 -20.26
CA PHE A 295 -0.92 7.82 -21.12
C PHE A 295 -0.70 8.64 -22.40
N SER A 296 0.20 8.20 -23.27
CA SER A 296 0.35 8.72 -24.63
C SER A 296 0.55 7.58 -25.63
N LEU A 297 -0.31 7.53 -26.65
CA LEU A 297 -0.29 6.59 -27.78
C LEU A 297 0.27 7.30 -29.03
N ASN A 298 1.23 6.67 -29.72
CA ASN A 298 1.99 7.29 -30.80
C ASN A 298 1.32 7.00 -32.17
N PRO A 299 1.08 8.01 -33.03
CA PRO A 299 0.43 7.80 -34.33
C PRO A 299 1.20 6.84 -35.25
N ALA A 300 2.54 6.80 -35.13
CA ALA A 300 3.39 5.93 -35.95
C ALA A 300 3.24 4.43 -35.63
N GLY A 301 2.55 4.07 -34.54
CA GLY A 301 2.24 2.68 -34.24
C GLY A 301 1.08 2.09 -35.05
N PHE A 302 0.17 2.92 -35.59
CA PHE A 302 -0.98 2.44 -36.37
C PHE A 302 -0.54 1.97 -37.77
N GLY A 303 -0.97 0.77 -38.15
CA GLY A 303 -0.81 0.18 -39.47
C GLY A 303 -2.12 -0.41 -40.01
N GLY A 304 -2.04 -0.97 -41.21
CA GLY A 304 -3.16 -1.65 -41.86
C GLY A 304 -4.28 -0.70 -42.32
N THR A 305 -5.52 -1.19 -42.32
CA THR A 305 -6.71 -0.42 -42.68
C THR A 305 -7.85 -0.66 -41.68
N TRP A 306 -8.18 0.37 -40.91
CA TRP A 306 -9.23 0.35 -39.89
C TRP A 306 -10.60 0.71 -40.47
N GLN A 307 -11.67 0.26 -39.80
CA GLN A 307 -13.06 0.53 -40.17
C GLN A 307 -13.90 1.00 -38.98
N ALA A 308 -15.03 1.66 -39.25
CA ALA A 308 -15.95 2.07 -38.20
C ALA A 308 -16.54 0.85 -37.47
N GLY A 309 -16.35 0.78 -36.16
CA GLY A 309 -16.69 -0.36 -35.31
C GLY A 309 -15.49 -1.17 -34.82
N ASP A 310 -14.31 -1.04 -35.44
CA ASP A 310 -13.08 -1.65 -34.92
C ASP A 310 -12.70 -1.07 -33.55
N THR A 311 -11.98 -1.84 -32.74
CA THR A 311 -11.51 -1.38 -31.42
C THR A 311 -10.07 -1.81 -31.11
N ILE A 312 -9.45 -1.06 -30.20
CA ILE A 312 -8.26 -1.47 -29.44
C ILE A 312 -8.62 -1.31 -27.96
N THR A 313 -8.36 -2.33 -27.14
CA THR A 313 -8.56 -2.30 -25.69
C THR A 313 -7.30 -2.67 -24.93
N TRP A 314 -7.12 -2.10 -23.73
CA TRP A 314 -6.00 -2.40 -22.84
C TRP A 314 -6.30 -1.98 -21.39
N THR A 315 -5.64 -2.61 -20.42
CA THR A 315 -5.69 -2.23 -19.00
C THR A 315 -4.38 -1.55 -18.60
N THR A 316 -4.44 -0.31 -18.09
CA THR A 316 -3.31 0.33 -17.40
C THR A 316 -3.35 0.05 -15.90
N ARG A 317 -2.17 -0.12 -15.29
CA ARG A 317 -1.96 -0.18 -13.85
C ARG A 317 -1.22 1.08 -13.39
N ALA A 318 -1.59 1.62 -12.23
CA ALA A 318 -0.90 2.76 -11.61
C ALA A 318 0.41 2.35 -10.92
N ALA A 319 1.33 3.31 -10.70
CA ALA A 319 2.58 3.12 -9.97
C ALA A 319 2.36 3.06 -8.44
N ALA A 320 1.47 2.19 -7.98
CA ALA A 320 0.97 2.16 -6.60
C ALA A 320 0.85 0.75 -6.02
N LEU A 321 1.24 0.58 -4.75
CA LEU A 321 1.02 -0.65 -3.97
C LEU A 321 -0.28 -0.51 -3.17
N PRO A 322 -1.39 -1.19 -3.54
CA PRO A 322 -2.61 -1.25 -2.76
C PRO A 322 -2.45 -2.15 -1.53
N PHE A 323 -2.92 -1.67 -0.38
CA PHE A 323 -2.99 -2.45 0.85
C PHE A 323 -4.18 -1.99 1.70
N TRP A 324 -4.57 -2.86 2.62
CA TRP A 324 -5.62 -2.63 3.59
C TRP A 324 -5.02 -2.50 4.98
N ILE A 325 -5.58 -1.61 5.78
CA ILE A 325 -5.43 -1.57 7.23
C ILE A 325 -6.74 -2.09 7.84
N LYS A 326 -6.61 -2.93 8.87
CA LYS A 326 -7.70 -3.39 9.74
C LYS A 326 -7.42 -2.85 11.13
N ILE A 327 -8.37 -2.11 11.69
CA ILE A 327 -8.31 -1.62 13.07
C ILE A 327 -9.39 -2.37 13.85
N ILE A 328 -8.99 -3.08 14.91
CA ILE A 328 -9.89 -3.83 15.78
C ILE A 328 -9.92 -3.12 17.14
N VAL A 329 -11.10 -2.64 17.52
CA VAL A 329 -11.42 -2.13 18.86
C VAL A 329 -12.13 -3.26 19.61
N PRO A 330 -11.52 -3.89 20.64
CA PRO A 330 -12.23 -4.83 21.50
C PRO A 330 -13.38 -4.18 22.29
N PRO A 331 -14.37 -4.95 22.74
CA PRO A 331 -15.45 -4.46 23.60
C PRO A 331 -14.95 -4.00 24.97
N ASN A 332 -15.68 -3.06 25.59
CA ASN A 332 -15.36 -2.44 26.88
C ASN A 332 -14.01 -1.71 26.90
N MET A 333 -13.59 -1.13 25.78
CA MET A 333 -12.39 -0.31 25.68
C MET A 333 -12.55 1.02 26.44
N ALA A 334 -11.55 1.36 27.25
CA ALA A 334 -11.47 2.64 27.96
C ALA A 334 -11.48 3.84 26.99
N ALA A 335 -11.78 5.04 27.50
CA ALA A 335 -11.50 6.26 26.74
C ALA A 335 -9.99 6.55 26.83
N PHE A 336 -9.36 6.83 25.69
CA PHE A 336 -7.97 7.28 25.64
C PHE A 336 -7.92 8.77 25.30
N GLY A 337 -6.89 9.46 25.80
CA GLY A 337 -6.44 10.71 25.17
C GLY A 337 -6.17 10.50 23.68
N GLN A 338 -6.30 11.58 22.90
CA GLN A 338 -6.31 11.52 21.43
C GLN A 338 -5.17 10.68 20.85
N MET A 339 -5.50 9.67 20.03
CA MET A 339 -4.47 8.97 19.27
C MET A 339 -3.88 9.91 18.22
N ASP A 340 -2.60 10.27 18.39
CA ASP A 340 -1.84 10.85 17.29
C ASP A 340 -1.69 9.80 16.16
N GLY A 341 -1.74 10.27 14.90
CA GLY A 341 -2.22 9.49 13.76
C GLY A 341 -1.42 8.22 13.44
N LEU A 342 -2.08 7.23 12.81
CA LEU A 342 -1.49 5.90 12.55
C LEU A 342 -0.11 5.99 11.86
N LEU A 343 0.92 5.60 12.61
CA LEU A 343 2.32 5.73 12.22
C LEU A 343 2.72 4.61 11.25
N LEU A 344 2.53 4.88 9.96
CA LEU A 344 2.79 3.96 8.85
C LEU A 344 4.08 4.34 8.11
N ARG A 345 5.04 3.41 7.95
CA ARG A 345 6.32 3.68 7.27
C ARG A 345 6.50 2.80 6.03
N ALA A 346 6.86 3.42 4.91
CA ALA A 346 7.11 2.78 3.61
C ALA A 346 8.43 3.28 3.01
N TRP A 347 9.08 2.43 2.21
CA TRP A 347 10.25 2.75 1.39
C TRP A 347 10.38 1.74 0.24
N GLY A 348 11.51 1.81 -0.47
CA GLY A 348 11.90 0.92 -1.55
C GLY A 348 13.39 0.62 -1.45
N GLU A 349 13.85 -0.38 -2.21
CA GLU A 349 15.21 -0.94 -2.18
C GLU A 349 15.75 -1.21 -3.58
#